data_AF-A0AAU9UFZ3-F1
#
_entry.id   AF-A0AAU9UFZ3-F1
#
_cell.length_a   1.000
_cell.length_b   1.000
_cell.length_c   1.000
_cell.angle_alpha   90.00
_cell.angle_beta   90.00
_cell.angle_gamma   90.00
#
_symmetry.space_group_name_H-M   'P 1'
#
loop_
_entity.id
_entity.type
_entity.pdbx_description
1 polymer ?
#
loop_
_entity_poly.entity_id
_entity_poly.type
_entity_poly.pdbx_seq_one_letter_code
_entity_poly.pdbx_strand_id
1 'polypeptide(L)'
;MSSLIFNDVTLQTGDYIYSSARILIVVIALIGSYTASERMSRMFRILKQLNEIETNLPCKRKPHSDWAMYFLMFITFLSAVGVPIITFTSFMKTDQSIIYYEILTQISRALLYQIMKLTEIQLITFAERVLQTLKIMNKNLELLISVEDSRTANVANRIRQLAKYNLNIYEIVRTMTKGDGYLIILLLLCLMVLIEMSWHKAVIWFSSSTELMFLYILPTILRGGGNSIELIYCTEVFHQTHSEMERTHEIVNYLKSRRGDEEDVNNELELFVRMLMLNKTTYSPLNMCTLSRPLVIQIFGTLLTYLTIILTYGTETNAPARAFENKSTLL
;
A
#
# COMPACT_ATOMS: atom_id res chain seq x y z
N MET A 1 -9.66 21.79 37.98
CA MET A 1 -10.79 20.86 37.66
C MET A 1 -11.12 20.82 36.16
N SER A 2 -10.81 21.89 35.42
CA SER A 2 -10.88 22.01 33.95
C SER A 2 -9.89 21.13 33.17
N SER A 3 -8.73 20.77 33.76
CA SER A 3 -7.81 19.80 33.18
C SER A 3 -8.36 18.36 33.11
N LEU A 4 -9.32 18.02 33.98
CA LEU A 4 -9.96 16.70 34.01
C LEU A 4 -10.98 16.53 32.88
N ILE A 5 -11.71 17.59 32.52
CA ILE A 5 -12.75 17.55 31.47
C ILE A 5 -12.11 17.47 30.06
N PHE A 6 -10.97 18.12 29.85
CA PHE A 6 -10.23 18.02 28.58
C PHE A 6 -9.59 16.64 28.38
N ASN A 7 -9.08 16.03 29.46
CA ASN A 7 -8.64 14.63 29.41
C ASN A 7 -9.81 13.72 28.99
N ASP A 8 -11.01 13.89 29.54
CA ASP A 8 -12.14 13.02 29.20
C ASP A 8 -12.60 13.11 27.73
N VAL A 9 -12.70 14.31 27.15
CA VAL A 9 -13.17 14.46 25.75
C VAL A 9 -12.11 14.04 24.72
N THR A 10 -10.83 14.34 24.98
CA THR A 10 -9.73 13.89 24.11
C THR A 10 -9.40 12.40 24.28
N LEU A 11 -9.62 11.83 25.47
CA LEU A 11 -9.64 10.38 25.65
C LEU A 11 -10.78 9.76 24.85
N GLN A 12 -12.01 10.30 24.94
CA GLN A 12 -13.16 9.71 24.25
C GLN A 12 -12.98 9.69 22.72
N THR A 13 -12.55 10.79 22.09
CA THR A 13 -12.32 10.79 20.63
C THR A 13 -11.15 9.88 20.24
N GLY A 14 -10.07 9.86 21.04
CA GLY A 14 -8.95 8.93 20.87
C GLY A 14 -9.39 7.46 20.97
N ASP A 15 -10.31 7.15 21.88
CA ASP A 15 -10.84 5.80 22.09
C ASP A 15 -11.72 5.33 20.94
N TYR A 16 -12.51 6.22 20.32
CA TYR A 16 -13.30 5.88 19.13
C TYR A 16 -12.41 5.57 17.92
N ILE A 17 -11.41 6.42 17.62
CA ILE A 17 -10.46 6.18 16.52
C ILE A 17 -9.66 4.90 16.77
N TYR A 18 -9.32 4.62 18.02
CA TYR A 18 -8.61 3.42 18.40
C TYR A 18 -9.46 2.16 18.29
N SER A 19 -10.73 2.25 18.67
CA SER A 19 -11.70 1.17 18.50
C SER A 19 -11.95 0.86 17.03
N SER A 20 -12.15 1.88 16.18
CA SER A 20 -12.38 1.68 14.74
C SER A 20 -11.18 1.04 14.04
N ALA A 21 -9.95 1.48 14.34
CA ALA A 21 -8.72 0.87 13.83
C ALA A 21 -8.63 -0.62 14.22
N ARG A 22 -8.96 -0.95 15.47
CA ARG A 22 -8.95 -2.34 15.97
C ARG A 22 -9.97 -3.20 15.26
N ILE A 23 -11.21 -2.73 15.12
CA ILE A 23 -12.27 -3.44 14.43
C ILE A 23 -11.84 -3.71 12.99
N LEU A 24 -11.26 -2.72 12.32
CA LEU A 24 -10.81 -2.86 10.94
C LEU A 24 -9.66 -3.87 10.80
N ILE A 25 -8.67 -3.84 11.71
CA ILE A 25 -7.58 -4.83 11.73
C ILE A 25 -8.15 -6.25 11.93
N VAL A 26 -9.11 -6.42 12.86
CA VAL A 26 -9.77 -7.71 13.10
C VAL A 26 -10.50 -8.18 11.84
N VAL A 27 -11.27 -7.30 11.20
CA VAL A 27 -12.01 -7.62 9.96
C VAL A 27 -11.04 -8.01 8.84
N ILE A 28 -9.95 -7.27 8.63
CA ILE A 28 -8.94 -7.60 7.62
C ILE A 28 -8.26 -8.92 7.94
N ALA A 29 -7.90 -9.19 9.20
CA ALA A 29 -7.27 -10.43 9.59
C ALA A 29 -8.20 -11.64 9.41
N LEU A 30 -9.49 -11.50 9.73
CA LEU A 30 -10.49 -12.55 9.51
C LEU A 30 -10.72 -12.82 8.03
N ILE A 31 -10.92 -11.77 7.22
CA ILE A 31 -11.12 -11.93 5.77
C ILE A 31 -9.84 -12.46 5.11
N GLY A 32 -8.69 -11.92 5.48
CA GLY A 32 -7.38 -12.32 4.98
C GLY A 32 -7.06 -13.78 5.30
N SER A 33 -7.34 -14.23 6.53
CA SER A 33 -7.15 -15.64 6.90
C SER A 33 -8.16 -16.57 6.23
N TYR A 34 -9.44 -16.20 6.16
CA TYR A 34 -10.48 -16.98 5.48
C TYR A 34 -10.16 -17.18 3.99
N THR A 35 -9.68 -16.12 3.31
CA THR A 35 -9.37 -16.15 1.88
C THR A 35 -7.93 -16.58 1.57
N ALA A 36 -7.09 -16.82 2.59
CA ALA A 36 -5.65 -17.04 2.41
C ALA A 36 -5.34 -18.22 1.47
N SER A 37 -6.01 -19.36 1.66
CA SER A 37 -5.76 -20.56 0.86
C SER A 37 -6.08 -20.34 -0.62
N GLU A 38 -7.24 -19.76 -0.91
CA GLU A 38 -7.69 -19.48 -2.28
C GLU A 38 -6.78 -18.44 -2.95
N ARG A 39 -6.46 -17.35 -2.23
CA ARG A 39 -5.57 -16.29 -2.72
C ARG A 39 -4.17 -16.82 -3.01
N MET A 40 -3.61 -17.64 -2.13
CA MET A 40 -2.28 -18.22 -2.33
C MET A 40 -2.24 -19.16 -3.53
N SER A 41 -3.26 -20.00 -3.72
CA SER A 41 -3.38 -20.89 -4.89
C SER A 41 -3.48 -20.09 -6.19
N ARG A 42 -4.30 -19.03 -6.20
CA ARG A 42 -4.46 -18.12 -7.33
C ARG A 42 -3.17 -17.37 -7.65
N MET A 43 -2.53 -16.81 -6.63
CA MET A 43 -1.26 -16.11 -6.75
C MET A 43 -0.18 -17.03 -7.31
N PHE A 44 -0.06 -18.26 -6.81
CA PHE A 44 0.91 -19.24 -7.31
C PHE A 44 0.68 -19.57 -8.78
N ARG A 45 -0.57 -19.79 -9.20
CA ARG A 45 -0.93 -20.04 -10.60
C ARG A 45 -0.52 -18.86 -11.50
N ILE A 46 -0.82 -17.64 -11.07
CA ILE A 46 -0.48 -16.45 -11.84
C ILE A 46 1.04 -16.22 -11.87
N LEU A 47 1.74 -16.40 -10.76
CA LEU A 47 3.20 -16.30 -10.71
C LEU A 47 3.85 -17.31 -11.66
N LYS A 48 3.28 -18.52 -11.77
CA LYS A 48 3.72 -19.51 -12.77
C LYS A 48 3.52 -18.99 -14.19
N GLN A 49 2.36 -18.42 -14.50
CA GLN A 49 2.09 -17.82 -15.82
C GLN A 49 3.03 -16.65 -16.14
N LEU A 50 3.26 -15.74 -15.18
CA LEU A 50 4.21 -14.63 -15.34
C LEU A 50 5.63 -15.14 -15.56
N ASN A 51 6.04 -16.17 -14.83
CA ASN A 51 7.35 -16.80 -15.02
C ASN A 51 7.46 -17.47 -16.40
N GLU A 52 6.42 -18.15 -16.88
CA GLU A 52 6.39 -18.71 -18.23
C GLU A 52 6.55 -17.61 -19.30
N ILE A 53 5.85 -16.47 -19.15
CA ILE A 53 6.02 -15.31 -20.04
C ILE A 53 7.47 -14.81 -20.00
N GLU A 54 8.03 -14.59 -18.82
CA GLU A 54 9.40 -14.09 -18.65
C GLU A 54 10.44 -15.05 -19.25
N THR A 55 10.26 -16.37 -19.11
CA THR A 55 11.20 -17.36 -19.67
C THR A 55 11.19 -17.42 -21.20
N ASN A 56 10.06 -17.06 -21.83
CA ASN A 56 9.92 -17.03 -23.28
C ASN A 56 10.41 -15.72 -23.91
N LEU A 57 10.66 -14.68 -23.11
CA LEU A 57 11.12 -13.39 -23.60
C LEU A 57 12.65 -13.36 -23.78
N PRO A 58 13.17 -12.74 -24.86
CA PRO A 58 14.61 -12.64 -25.11
C PRO A 58 15.34 -11.85 -24.01
N CYS A 59 14.78 -10.72 -23.57
CA CYS A 59 15.36 -9.96 -22.47
C CYS A 59 14.96 -10.58 -21.13
N LYS A 60 15.95 -11.01 -20.35
CA LYS A 60 15.73 -11.61 -19.01
C LYS A 60 15.80 -10.56 -17.91
N ARG A 61 15.09 -10.84 -16.82
CA ARG A 61 15.14 -10.06 -15.58
C ARG A 61 16.56 -10.05 -15.00
N LYS A 62 17.05 -8.89 -14.54
CA LYS A 62 18.26 -8.82 -13.73
C LYS A 62 17.92 -9.26 -12.28
N PRO A 63 18.68 -10.18 -11.67
CA PRO A 63 18.39 -10.70 -10.32
C PRO A 63 18.57 -9.66 -9.20
N HIS A 64 19.17 -8.50 -9.49
CA HIS A 64 19.56 -7.51 -8.48
C HIS A 64 18.37 -6.77 -7.81
N SER A 65 17.16 -6.85 -8.38
CA SER A 65 16.00 -6.08 -7.92
C SER A 65 15.31 -6.65 -6.67
N ASP A 66 15.59 -7.89 -6.26
CA ASP A 66 14.78 -8.55 -5.22
C ASP A 66 15.25 -8.27 -3.79
N TRP A 67 16.49 -7.77 -3.61
CA TRP A 67 17.08 -7.58 -2.28
C TRP A 67 16.30 -6.59 -1.39
N ALA A 68 15.84 -5.48 -1.97
CA ALA A 68 15.05 -4.48 -1.24
C ALA A 68 13.74 -5.07 -0.69
N MET A 69 13.11 -5.96 -1.46
CA MET A 69 11.87 -6.62 -1.05
C MET A 69 12.12 -7.64 0.07
N TYR A 70 13.18 -8.47 -0.05
CA TYR A 70 13.58 -9.38 1.02
C TYR A 70 13.97 -8.63 2.30
N PHE A 71 14.66 -7.50 2.16
CA PHE A 71 15.02 -6.64 3.28
C PHE A 71 13.77 -6.05 3.96
N LEU A 72 12.78 -5.59 3.19
CA LEU A 72 11.51 -5.10 3.73
C LEU A 72 10.73 -6.21 4.46
N MET A 73 10.65 -7.41 3.88
CA MET A 73 10.06 -8.57 4.52
C MET A 73 10.77 -8.92 5.83
N PHE A 74 12.10 -8.88 5.83
CA PHE A 74 12.93 -9.16 6.99
C PHE A 74 12.75 -8.13 8.10
N ILE A 75 12.72 -6.83 7.78
CA ILE A 75 12.41 -5.78 8.75
C ILE A 75 11.01 -5.94 9.32
N THR A 76 10.02 -6.22 8.47
CA THR A 76 8.65 -6.42 8.93
C THR A 76 8.58 -7.61 9.88
N PHE A 77 9.24 -8.72 9.54
CA PHE A 77 9.37 -9.90 10.39
C PHE A 77 10.11 -9.61 11.72
N LEU A 78 11.20 -8.84 11.69
CA LEU A 78 11.90 -8.44 12.92
C LEU A 78 11.03 -7.56 13.80
N SER A 79 10.30 -6.61 13.22
CA SER A 79 9.34 -5.78 13.97
C SER A 79 8.20 -6.63 14.57
N ALA A 80 7.79 -7.66 13.82
CA ALA A 80 6.74 -8.59 14.20
C ALA A 80 7.06 -9.42 15.43
N VAL A 81 8.31 -9.88 15.50
CA VAL A 81 8.78 -10.77 16.57
C VAL A 81 9.37 -9.95 17.72
N GLY A 82 10.11 -8.89 17.41
CA GLY A 82 10.80 -8.06 18.39
C GLY A 82 9.88 -7.28 19.31
N VAL A 83 8.83 -6.64 18.77
CA VAL A 83 7.92 -5.81 19.58
C VAL A 83 7.15 -6.63 20.62
N PRO A 84 6.56 -7.80 20.29
CA PRO A 84 5.93 -8.67 21.28
C PRO A 84 6.90 -9.17 22.35
N ILE A 85 8.14 -9.51 21.99
CA ILE A 85 9.13 -9.99 22.97
C ILE A 85 9.54 -8.88 23.93
N ILE A 86 9.80 -7.66 23.44
CA ILE A 86 10.17 -6.51 24.29
C ILE A 86 9.02 -6.14 25.22
N THR A 87 7.78 -6.13 24.70
CA THR A 87 6.60 -5.84 25.52
C THR A 87 6.34 -6.94 26.55
N PHE A 88 6.47 -8.22 26.17
CA PHE A 88 6.33 -9.35 27.09
C PHE A 88 7.38 -9.32 28.21
N THR A 89 8.65 -9.07 27.87
CA THR A 89 9.76 -9.02 28.85
C THR A 89 9.67 -7.81 29.79
N SER A 90 9.22 -6.66 29.30
CA SER A 90 8.94 -5.48 30.13
C SER A 90 7.79 -5.76 31.11
N PHE A 91 6.81 -6.55 30.69
CA PHE A 91 5.58 -6.80 31.45
C PHE A 91 5.75 -7.91 32.49
N MET A 92 6.60 -8.91 32.24
CA MET A 92 6.97 -9.94 33.23
C MET A 92 7.62 -9.38 34.51
N LYS A 93 7.97 -8.08 34.53
CA LYS A 93 8.50 -7.38 35.71
C LYS A 93 7.41 -6.75 36.60
N THR A 94 6.13 -6.82 36.22
CA THR A 94 5.00 -6.16 36.90
C THR A 94 4.05 -7.20 37.53
N ASP A 95 3.30 -6.84 38.59
CA ASP A 95 2.68 -7.74 39.59
C ASP A 95 1.29 -8.36 39.22
N GLN A 96 0.93 -9.51 39.80
CA GLN A 96 0.51 -10.73 39.05
C GLN A 96 -0.98 -11.04 38.72
N SER A 97 -2.03 -10.27 39.03
CA SER A 97 -3.44 -10.79 38.90
C SER A 97 -4.35 -10.16 37.82
N ILE A 98 -4.21 -8.87 37.49
CA ILE A 98 -4.93 -8.21 36.36
C ILE A 98 -4.21 -8.44 35.01
N ILE A 99 -3.02 -9.03 35.11
CA ILE A 99 -2.00 -9.16 34.08
C ILE A 99 -2.37 -10.10 32.92
N TYR A 100 -3.02 -11.24 33.19
CA TYR A 100 -3.21 -12.26 32.16
C TYR A 100 -4.11 -11.82 31.01
N TYR A 101 -5.20 -11.12 31.30
CA TYR A 101 -6.13 -10.64 30.28
C TYR A 101 -5.49 -9.57 29.40
N GLU A 102 -4.73 -8.64 30.00
CA GLU A 102 -4.02 -7.61 29.25
C GLU A 102 -2.93 -8.20 28.36
N ILE A 103 -2.13 -9.14 28.85
CA ILE A 103 -1.11 -9.85 28.05
C ILE A 103 -1.79 -10.55 26.87
N LEU A 104 -2.82 -11.35 27.12
CA LEU A 104 -3.50 -12.10 26.07
C LEU A 104 -4.07 -11.17 25.00
N THR A 105 -4.62 -10.03 25.42
CA THR A 105 -5.17 -9.03 24.50
C THR A 105 -4.06 -8.32 23.70
N GLN A 106 -2.88 -8.09 24.28
CA GLN A 106 -1.76 -7.51 23.53
C GLN A 106 -1.16 -8.51 22.53
N ILE A 107 -1.02 -9.78 22.93
CA ILE A 107 -0.56 -10.85 22.03
C ILE A 107 -1.54 -11.02 20.86
N SER A 108 -2.85 -11.07 21.13
CA SER A 108 -3.85 -11.21 20.06
C SER A 108 -3.82 -10.04 19.10
N ARG A 109 -3.69 -8.80 19.59
CA ARG A 109 -3.51 -7.61 18.73
C ARG A 109 -2.26 -7.69 17.87
N ALA A 110 -1.14 -8.11 18.45
CA ALA A 110 0.11 -8.26 17.71
C ALA A 110 -0.05 -9.29 16.58
N LEU A 111 -0.65 -10.45 16.86
CA LEU A 111 -0.90 -11.49 15.86
C LEU A 111 -1.82 -11.01 14.74
N LEU A 112 -2.92 -10.33 15.06
CA LEU A 112 -3.84 -9.79 14.05
C LEU A 112 -3.15 -8.77 13.14
N TYR A 113 -2.34 -7.89 13.73
CA TYR A 113 -1.53 -6.94 12.96
C TYR A 113 -0.54 -7.65 12.04
N GLN A 114 0.03 -8.78 12.45
CA GLN A 114 0.90 -9.59 11.58
C GLN A 114 0.16 -10.21 10.41
N ILE A 115 -1.04 -10.75 10.63
CA ILE A 115 -1.85 -11.30 9.54
C ILE A 115 -2.17 -10.21 8.52
N MET A 116 -2.52 -9.00 8.98
CA MET A 116 -2.73 -7.84 8.11
C MET A 116 -1.46 -7.50 7.32
N LYS A 117 -0.29 -7.42 7.97
CA LYS A 117 0.98 -7.08 7.31
C LYS A 117 1.42 -8.14 6.30
N LEU A 118 1.25 -9.41 6.61
CA LEU A 118 1.50 -10.50 5.67
C LEU A 118 0.60 -10.38 4.44
N THR A 119 -0.68 -10.04 4.65
CA THR A 119 -1.65 -9.85 3.58
C THR A 119 -1.28 -8.68 2.66
N GLU A 120 -0.82 -7.58 3.25
CA GLU A 120 -0.31 -6.40 2.54
C GLU A 120 0.95 -6.72 1.74
N ILE A 121 1.95 -7.37 2.35
CA ILE A 121 3.19 -7.77 1.67
C ILE A 121 2.88 -8.69 0.50
N GLN A 122 2.00 -9.68 0.66
CA GLN A 122 1.61 -10.58 -0.43
C GLN A 122 1.04 -9.82 -1.64
N LEU A 123 0.16 -8.85 -1.37
CA LEU A 123 -0.45 -7.99 -2.38
C LEU A 123 0.60 -7.14 -3.11
N ILE A 124 1.47 -6.47 -2.36
CA ILE A 124 2.51 -5.59 -2.92
C ILE A 124 3.52 -6.40 -3.74
N THR A 125 3.98 -7.54 -3.20
CA THR A 125 4.88 -8.47 -3.90
C THR A 125 4.32 -8.89 -5.25
N PHE A 126 3.04 -9.21 -5.27
CA PHE A 126 2.37 -9.66 -6.47
C PHE A 126 2.25 -8.53 -7.50
N ALA A 127 1.83 -7.35 -7.07
CA ALA A 127 1.77 -6.16 -7.93
C ALA A 127 3.16 -5.81 -8.50
N GLU A 128 4.20 -5.88 -7.67
CA GLU A 128 5.58 -5.66 -8.08
C GLU A 128 6.02 -6.70 -9.12
N ARG A 129 5.62 -7.98 -8.97
CA ARG A 129 5.96 -8.99 -9.98
C ARG A 129 5.32 -8.68 -11.33
N VAL A 130 4.04 -8.30 -11.34
CA VAL A 130 3.34 -7.87 -12.56
C VAL A 130 4.05 -6.69 -13.21
N LEU A 131 4.40 -5.67 -12.40
CA LEU A 131 5.12 -4.49 -12.86
C LEU A 131 6.46 -4.85 -13.53
N GLN A 132 7.23 -5.74 -12.91
CA GLN A 132 8.51 -6.18 -13.45
C GLN A 132 8.33 -6.95 -14.77
N THR A 133 7.31 -7.82 -14.87
CA THR A 133 7.00 -8.51 -16.13
C THR A 133 6.63 -7.52 -17.24
N LEU A 134 5.83 -6.48 -16.94
CA LEU A 134 5.49 -5.41 -17.88
C LEU A 134 6.72 -4.63 -18.34
N LYS A 135 7.60 -4.23 -17.41
CA LYS A 135 8.86 -3.52 -17.75
C LYS A 135 9.73 -4.35 -18.69
N ILE A 136 9.85 -5.66 -18.45
CA ILE A 136 10.61 -6.56 -19.33
C ILE A 136 9.97 -6.63 -20.71
N MET A 137 8.65 -6.73 -20.78
CA MET A 137 7.91 -6.79 -22.02
C MET A 137 8.01 -5.49 -22.82
N ASN A 138 7.87 -4.32 -22.19
CA ASN A 138 8.11 -3.01 -22.80
C ASN A 138 9.52 -2.89 -23.36
N LYS A 139 10.52 -3.35 -22.63
CA LYS A 139 11.90 -3.40 -23.13
C LYS A 139 12.06 -4.31 -24.35
N ASN A 140 11.36 -5.45 -24.40
CA ASN A 140 11.37 -6.32 -25.59
C ASN A 140 10.66 -5.67 -26.79
N LEU A 141 9.60 -4.89 -26.58
CA LEU A 141 8.98 -4.08 -27.64
C LEU A 141 9.94 -2.99 -28.16
N GLU A 142 10.66 -2.33 -27.27
CA GLU A 142 11.68 -1.33 -27.65
C GLU A 142 12.84 -1.95 -28.44
N LEU A 143 13.24 -3.18 -28.11
CA LEU A 143 14.23 -3.90 -28.92
C LEU A 143 13.73 -4.13 -30.36
N LEU A 144 12.44 -4.38 -30.57
CA LEU A 144 11.86 -4.48 -31.92
C LEU A 144 11.90 -3.16 -32.70
N ILE A 145 11.91 -2.02 -32.02
CA ILE A 145 12.13 -0.71 -32.65
C ILE A 145 13.57 -0.61 -33.16
N SER A 146 14.54 -1.05 -32.34
CA SER A 146 15.96 -0.88 -32.64
C SER A 146 16.51 -1.82 -33.74
N VAL A 147 15.85 -2.95 -33.98
CA VAL A 147 16.31 -3.93 -34.98
C VAL A 147 15.77 -3.54 -36.36
N GLU A 148 16.49 -2.67 -37.05
CA GLU A 148 16.08 -2.06 -38.32
C GLU A 148 16.04 -3.06 -39.50
N ASP A 149 16.78 -4.18 -39.45
CA ASP A 149 17.05 -5.07 -40.61
C ASP A 149 16.57 -6.53 -40.50
N SER A 150 15.75 -6.91 -39.51
CA SER A 150 15.34 -8.33 -39.38
C SER A 150 14.12 -8.68 -40.24
N ARG A 151 14.21 -9.81 -40.96
CA ARG A 151 13.12 -10.45 -41.76
C ARG A 151 11.71 -10.19 -41.18
N THR A 152 10.89 -9.48 -41.96
CA THR A 152 9.53 -8.98 -41.65
C THR A 152 8.60 -10.03 -41.01
N ALA A 153 8.57 -11.24 -41.56
CA ALA A 153 7.74 -12.34 -41.04
C ALA A 153 8.09 -12.77 -39.60
N ASN A 154 9.34 -12.63 -39.18
CA ASN A 154 9.76 -12.94 -37.81
C ASN A 154 9.35 -11.83 -36.83
N VAL A 155 9.30 -10.57 -37.31
CA VAL A 155 8.86 -9.41 -36.53
C VAL A 155 7.35 -9.49 -36.29
N ALA A 156 6.54 -9.77 -37.31
CA ALA A 156 5.09 -9.94 -37.17
C ALA A 156 4.72 -11.03 -36.15
N ASN A 157 5.36 -12.21 -36.23
CA ASN A 157 5.14 -13.29 -35.28
C ASN A 157 5.54 -12.91 -33.84
N ARG A 158 6.62 -12.15 -33.67
CA ARG A 158 7.02 -11.64 -32.35
C ARG A 158 6.00 -10.64 -31.81
N ILE A 159 5.56 -9.69 -32.62
CA ILE A 159 4.53 -8.71 -32.22
C ILE A 159 3.25 -9.44 -31.78
N ARG A 160 2.81 -10.44 -32.54
CA ARG A 160 1.66 -11.29 -32.18
C ARG A 160 1.86 -12.00 -30.83
N GLN A 161 3.04 -12.57 -30.59
CA GLN A 161 3.36 -13.21 -29.31
C GLN A 161 3.38 -12.21 -28.15
N LEU A 162 4.00 -11.05 -28.33
CA LEU A 162 4.02 -9.98 -27.32
C LEU A 162 2.62 -9.42 -27.04
N ALA A 163 1.77 -9.31 -28.07
CA ALA A 163 0.38 -8.90 -27.91
C ALA A 163 -0.41 -9.92 -27.07
N LYS A 164 -0.20 -11.22 -27.31
CA LYS A 164 -0.80 -12.29 -26.50
C LYS A 164 -0.33 -12.24 -25.05
N TYR A 165 0.96 -12.00 -24.80
CA TYR A 165 1.48 -11.87 -23.44
C TYR A 165 0.94 -10.63 -22.73
N ASN A 166 0.85 -9.49 -23.42
CA ASN A 166 0.21 -8.28 -22.92
C ASN A 166 -1.22 -8.52 -22.47
N LEU A 167 -2.02 -9.15 -23.33
CA LEU A 167 -3.41 -9.46 -23.04
C LEU A 167 -3.54 -10.34 -21.79
N ASN A 168 -2.69 -11.37 -21.67
CA ASN A 168 -2.65 -12.22 -20.49
C ASN A 168 -2.30 -11.43 -19.22
N ILE A 169 -1.35 -10.49 -19.30
CA ILE A 169 -1.01 -9.64 -18.15
C ILE A 169 -2.19 -8.73 -17.77
N TYR A 170 -2.89 -8.15 -18.74
CA TYR A 170 -4.07 -7.32 -18.47
C TYR A 170 -5.20 -8.13 -17.84
N GLU A 171 -5.41 -9.37 -18.30
CA GLU A 171 -6.37 -10.30 -17.70
C GLU A 171 -5.98 -10.65 -16.26
N ILE A 172 -4.68 -10.87 -15.99
CA ILE A 172 -4.15 -11.08 -14.65
C ILE A 172 -4.45 -9.88 -13.75
N VAL A 173 -4.14 -8.66 -14.20
CA VAL A 173 -4.41 -7.43 -13.45
C VAL A 173 -5.89 -7.24 -13.19
N ARG A 174 -6.74 -7.50 -14.20
CA ARG A 174 -8.19 -7.43 -14.07
C ARG A 174 -8.72 -8.44 -13.07
N THR A 175 -8.21 -9.66 -13.11
CA THR A 175 -8.61 -10.76 -12.20
C THR A 175 -8.19 -10.46 -10.77
N MET A 176 -6.98 -9.91 -10.57
CA MET A 176 -6.50 -9.43 -9.28
C MET A 176 -7.38 -8.28 -8.76
N THR A 177 -7.64 -7.27 -9.58
CA THR A 177 -8.42 -6.09 -9.18
C THR A 177 -9.86 -6.46 -8.81
N LYS A 178 -10.47 -7.41 -9.53
CA LYS A 178 -11.81 -7.93 -9.20
C LYS A 178 -11.81 -8.85 -7.98
N GLY A 179 -10.80 -9.71 -7.86
CA GLY A 179 -10.72 -10.74 -6.82
C GLY A 179 -10.31 -10.22 -5.46
N ASP A 180 -9.32 -9.31 -5.43
CA ASP A 180 -8.73 -8.76 -4.21
C ASP A 180 -9.08 -7.27 -4.03
N GLY A 181 -9.93 -6.68 -4.88
CA GLY A 181 -10.25 -5.25 -4.86
C GLY A 181 -10.79 -4.76 -3.51
N TYR A 182 -11.69 -5.52 -2.88
CA TYR A 182 -12.22 -5.19 -1.55
C TYR A 182 -11.13 -5.16 -0.49
N LEU A 183 -10.15 -6.08 -0.59
CA LEU A 183 -9.05 -6.19 0.37
C LEU A 183 -8.09 -5.01 0.22
N ILE A 184 -7.83 -4.59 -1.01
CA ILE A 184 -7.01 -3.39 -1.28
C ILE A 184 -7.67 -2.16 -0.64
N ILE A 185 -8.99 -2.00 -0.78
CA ILE A 185 -9.72 -0.88 -0.16
C ILE A 185 -9.67 -0.96 1.36
N LEU A 186 -9.89 -2.13 1.96
CA LEU A 186 -9.81 -2.31 3.40
C LEU A 186 -8.41 -2.00 3.93
N LEU A 187 -7.37 -2.47 3.26
CA LEU A 187 -5.97 -2.16 3.58
C LEU A 187 -5.69 -0.67 3.49
N LEU A 188 -6.14 -0.02 2.41
CA LEU A 188 -5.97 1.42 2.23
C LEU A 188 -6.65 2.21 3.35
N LEU A 189 -7.90 1.87 3.68
CA LEU A 189 -8.65 2.50 4.76
C LEU A 189 -7.95 2.27 6.11
N CYS A 190 -7.39 1.09 6.33
CA CYS A 190 -6.63 0.78 7.54
C CYS A 190 -5.36 1.60 7.65
N LEU A 191 -4.59 1.73 6.57
CA LEU A 191 -3.42 2.59 6.54
C LEU A 191 -3.79 4.06 6.81
N MET A 192 -4.90 4.56 6.24
CA MET A 192 -5.38 5.92 6.53
C MET A 192 -5.66 6.12 8.03
N VAL A 193 -6.42 5.23 8.66
CA VAL A 193 -6.74 5.32 10.09
C VAL A 193 -5.49 5.17 10.97
N LEU A 194 -4.54 4.31 10.61
CA LEU A 194 -3.27 4.14 11.32
C LEU A 194 -2.38 5.38 11.24
N ILE A 195 -2.34 6.04 10.08
CA ILE A 195 -1.65 7.31 9.87
C ILE A 195 -2.31 8.40 10.73
N GLU A 196 -3.64 8.55 10.62
CA GLU A 196 -4.40 9.53 11.40
C GLU A 196 -4.15 9.39 12.90
N MET A 197 -4.24 8.16 13.43
CA MET A 197 -3.97 7.89 14.84
C MET A 197 -2.55 8.28 15.25
N SER A 198 -1.56 7.99 14.43
CA SER A 198 -0.15 8.26 14.76
C SER A 198 0.10 9.76 14.84
N TRP A 199 -0.44 10.52 13.89
CA TRP A 199 -0.29 11.98 13.87
C TRP A 199 -1.12 12.68 14.94
N HIS A 200 -2.34 12.22 15.20
CA HIS A 200 -3.17 12.72 16.30
C HIS A 200 -2.45 12.56 17.65
N LYS A 201 -1.89 11.37 17.92
CA LYS A 201 -1.08 11.15 19.13
C LYS A 201 0.15 12.04 19.15
N ALA A 202 0.85 12.21 18.02
CA ALA A 202 2.01 13.10 17.95
C ALA A 202 1.65 14.54 18.35
N VAL A 203 0.51 15.06 17.87
CA VAL A 203 0.01 16.40 18.21
C VAL A 203 -0.33 16.53 19.70
N ILE A 204 -1.03 15.56 20.27
CA ILE A 204 -1.35 15.57 21.71
C ILE A 204 -0.08 15.56 22.55
N TRP A 205 0.86 14.66 22.23
CA TRP A 205 2.12 14.57 22.97
C TRP A 205 2.91 15.87 22.87
N PHE A 206 3.00 16.48 21.69
CA PHE A 206 3.67 17.76 21.50
C PHE A 206 3.05 18.89 22.33
N SER A 207 1.74 18.84 22.58
CA SER A 207 1.02 19.83 23.38
C SER A 207 1.14 19.59 24.90
N SER A 208 1.43 18.36 25.31
CA SER A 208 1.56 17.96 26.72
C SER A 208 2.98 18.19 27.24
N SER A 209 3.23 19.39 27.75
CA SER A 209 4.54 19.88 28.23
C SER A 209 5.09 19.08 29.43
N THR A 210 5.67 17.89 29.19
CA THR A 210 6.27 17.01 30.22
C THR A 210 7.70 16.60 29.84
N GLU A 211 8.62 16.56 30.80
CA GLU A 211 10.08 16.34 30.59
C GLU A 211 10.43 14.97 29.94
N LEU A 212 9.55 13.97 30.03
CA LEU A 212 9.72 12.66 29.38
C LEU A 212 9.20 12.61 27.92
N MET A 213 8.79 13.74 27.35
CA MET A 213 8.16 13.84 26.03
C MET A 213 8.96 13.17 24.91
N PHE A 214 10.28 13.38 24.87
CA PHE A 214 11.11 12.94 23.75
C PHE A 214 11.06 11.42 23.54
N LEU A 215 11.01 10.65 24.65
CA LEU A 215 10.96 9.19 24.62
C LEU A 215 9.66 8.64 24.05
N TYR A 216 8.55 9.39 24.12
CA TYR A 216 7.24 8.97 23.59
C TYR A 216 6.93 9.60 22.22
N ILE A 217 7.38 10.83 21.98
CA ILE A 217 7.17 11.53 20.71
C ILE A 217 7.94 10.86 19.58
N LEU A 218 9.22 10.57 19.79
CA LEU A 218 10.07 10.05 18.72
C LEU A 218 9.54 8.72 18.15
N PRO A 219 9.18 7.69 18.96
CA PRO A 219 8.56 6.47 18.44
C PRO A 219 7.22 6.72 17.73
N THR A 220 6.44 7.68 18.20
CA THR A 220 5.14 8.02 17.59
C THR A 220 5.31 8.64 16.20
N ILE A 221 6.26 9.57 16.06
CA ILE A 221 6.61 10.18 14.76
C ILE A 221 7.18 9.13 13.82
N LEU A 222 8.13 8.30 14.29
CA LEU A 222 8.70 7.22 13.47
C LEU A 222 7.64 6.25 12.99
N ARG A 223 6.67 5.90 13.85
CA ARG A 223 5.54 5.04 13.47
C ARG A 223 4.63 5.70 12.44
N GLY A 224 4.28 6.98 12.64
CA GLY A 224 3.48 7.74 11.68
C GLY A 224 4.17 7.90 10.32
N GLY A 225 5.47 8.21 10.34
CA GLY A 225 6.32 8.27 9.15
C GLY A 225 6.42 6.92 8.45
N GLY A 226 6.60 5.83 9.19
CA GLY A 226 6.62 4.46 8.65
C GLY A 226 5.33 4.10 7.92
N ASN A 227 4.16 4.31 8.56
CA ASN A 227 2.87 4.07 7.93
C ASN A 227 2.65 4.96 6.68
N SER A 228 3.19 6.19 6.70
CA SER A 228 3.11 7.13 5.57
C SER A 228 3.94 6.65 4.38
N ILE A 229 5.18 6.22 4.62
CA ILE A 229 6.07 5.62 3.61
C ILE A 229 5.42 4.37 3.02
N GLU A 230 4.81 3.55 3.86
CA GLU A 230 4.12 2.33 3.45
C GLU A 230 2.92 2.61 2.54
N LEU A 231 2.09 3.59 2.88
CA LEU A 231 1.00 4.05 2.02
C LEU A 231 1.53 4.52 0.64
N ILE A 232 2.61 5.31 0.64
CA ILE A 232 3.26 5.78 -0.59
C ILE A 232 3.76 4.59 -1.40
N TYR A 233 4.49 3.66 -0.77
CA TYR A 233 5.06 2.50 -1.45
C TYR A 233 3.98 1.59 -2.04
N CYS A 234 2.94 1.29 -1.26
CA CYS A 234 1.79 0.48 -1.70
C CYS A 234 1.15 1.11 -2.94
N THR A 235 0.87 2.42 -2.91
CA THR A 235 0.23 3.11 -4.03
C THR A 235 1.16 3.29 -5.24
N GLU A 236 2.46 3.47 -5.01
CA GLU A 236 3.46 3.69 -6.06
C GLU A 236 3.60 2.46 -6.96
N VAL A 237 3.58 1.23 -6.42
CA VAL A 237 3.68 0.01 -7.23
C VAL A 237 2.50 -0.09 -8.20
N PHE A 238 1.27 0.18 -7.74
CA PHE A 238 0.09 0.20 -8.61
C PHE A 238 0.13 1.32 -9.65
N HIS A 239 0.58 2.52 -9.25
CA HIS A 239 0.74 3.64 -10.14
C HIS A 239 1.77 3.36 -11.24
N GLN A 240 2.94 2.81 -10.88
CA GLN A 240 3.96 2.43 -11.85
C GLN A 240 3.44 1.36 -12.82
N THR A 241 2.61 0.43 -12.34
CA THR A 241 2.02 -0.60 -13.21
C THR A 241 1.09 0.04 -14.24
N HIS A 242 0.27 1.01 -13.82
CA HIS A 242 -0.56 1.78 -14.74
C HIS A 242 0.28 2.58 -15.74
N SER A 243 1.32 3.27 -15.27
CA SER A 243 2.23 4.04 -16.12
C SER A 243 2.94 3.16 -17.15
N GLU A 244 3.37 1.95 -16.77
CA GLU A 244 4.00 1.01 -17.71
C GLU A 244 2.99 0.45 -18.74
N MET A 245 1.72 0.29 -18.39
CA MET A 245 0.67 -0.06 -19.35
C MET A 245 0.43 1.05 -20.37
N GLU A 246 0.41 2.31 -19.94
CA GLU A 246 0.29 3.46 -20.84
C GLU A 246 1.52 3.57 -21.76
N ARG A 247 2.71 3.35 -21.20
CA ARG A 247 3.96 3.27 -21.98
C ARG A 247 3.90 2.18 -23.04
N THR A 248 3.32 1.00 -22.75
CA THR A 248 3.12 -0.04 -23.77
C THR A 248 2.32 0.50 -24.95
N HIS A 249 1.24 1.23 -24.69
CA HIS A 249 0.40 1.81 -25.72
C HIS A 249 1.16 2.84 -26.57
N GLU A 250 1.96 3.69 -25.95
CA GLU A 250 2.83 4.65 -26.65
C GLU A 250 3.87 3.94 -27.54
N ILE A 251 4.56 2.92 -27.02
CA ILE A 251 5.56 2.14 -27.77
C ILE A 251 4.92 1.46 -28.99
N VAL A 252 3.73 0.89 -28.83
CA VAL A 252 3.02 0.20 -29.92
C VAL A 252 2.53 1.19 -30.98
N ASN A 253 2.02 2.36 -30.59
CA ASN A 253 1.65 3.41 -31.54
C ASN A 253 2.86 3.97 -32.28
N TYR A 254 3.98 4.13 -31.58
CA TYR A 254 5.24 4.52 -32.21
C TYR A 254 5.72 3.46 -33.22
N LEU A 255 5.69 2.18 -32.85
CA LEU A 255 5.98 1.07 -33.77
C LEU A 255 5.08 1.10 -35.01
N LYS A 256 3.77 1.35 -34.83
CA LYS A 256 2.81 1.48 -35.94
C LYS A 256 3.18 2.63 -36.87
N SER A 257 3.57 3.78 -36.32
CA SER A 257 3.99 4.93 -37.12
C SER A 257 5.30 4.71 -37.90
N ARG A 258 6.24 3.93 -37.35
CA ARG A 258 7.56 3.71 -37.93
C ARG A 258 7.60 2.58 -38.96
N ARG A 259 6.82 1.52 -38.79
CA ARG A 259 6.81 0.32 -39.64
C ARG A 259 5.54 0.17 -40.49
N GLY A 260 4.81 1.26 -40.72
CA GLY A 260 3.53 1.25 -41.41
C GLY A 260 3.58 0.75 -42.86
N ASP A 261 4.77 0.72 -43.47
CA ASP A 261 4.96 0.33 -44.87
C ASP A 261 4.89 -1.19 -45.09
N GLU A 262 5.07 -2.00 -44.05
CA GLU A 262 4.98 -3.47 -44.12
C GLU A 262 3.56 -3.94 -43.76
N GLU A 263 2.80 -4.41 -44.76
CA GLU A 263 1.39 -4.78 -44.61
C GLU A 263 1.13 -5.81 -43.49
N ASP A 264 1.91 -6.89 -43.43
CA ASP A 264 1.77 -7.94 -42.41
C ASP A 264 2.03 -7.42 -40.99
N VAL A 265 3.05 -6.58 -40.82
CA VAL A 265 3.43 -6.00 -39.52
C VAL A 265 2.41 -4.95 -39.09
N ASN A 266 1.94 -4.12 -40.02
CA ASN A 266 0.93 -3.12 -39.76
C ASN A 266 -0.41 -3.76 -39.33
N ASN A 267 -0.82 -4.85 -39.98
CA ASN A 267 -2.03 -5.61 -39.60
C ASN A 267 -1.94 -6.14 -38.15
N GLU A 268 -0.81 -6.73 -37.76
CA GLU A 268 -0.61 -7.22 -36.39
C GLU A 268 -0.52 -6.08 -35.36
N LEU A 269 0.13 -4.96 -35.71
CA LEU A 269 0.18 -3.77 -34.85
C LEU A 269 -1.19 -3.14 -34.68
N GLU A 270 -2.01 -3.08 -35.73
CA GLU A 270 -3.37 -2.58 -35.63
C GLU A 270 -4.25 -3.45 -34.73
N LEU A 271 -4.17 -4.77 -34.89
CA LEU A 271 -4.82 -5.71 -33.98
C LEU A 271 -4.34 -5.51 -32.55
N PHE A 272 -3.03 -5.31 -32.34
CA PHE A 272 -2.47 -5.07 -31.02
C PHE A 272 -2.97 -3.76 -30.40
N VAL A 273 -2.94 -2.64 -31.13
CA VAL A 273 -3.51 -1.36 -30.67
C VAL A 273 -4.99 -1.52 -30.31
N ARG A 274 -5.76 -2.22 -31.15
CA ARG A 274 -7.18 -2.46 -30.88
C ARG A 274 -7.39 -3.28 -29.60
N MET A 275 -6.56 -4.30 -29.37
CA MET A 275 -6.59 -5.08 -28.13
C MET A 275 -6.24 -4.24 -26.90
N LEU A 276 -5.27 -3.33 -27.00
CA LEU A 276 -4.90 -2.41 -25.92
C LEU A 276 -6.04 -1.44 -25.60
N MET A 277 -6.66 -0.86 -26.63
CA MET A 277 -7.77 0.09 -26.48
C MET A 277 -9.02 -0.57 -25.87
N LEU A 278 -9.33 -1.80 -26.26
CA LEU A 278 -10.46 -2.56 -25.72
C LEU A 278 -10.21 -3.04 -24.27
N ASN A 279 -8.95 -3.23 -23.87
CA ASN A 279 -8.58 -3.75 -22.56
C ASN A 279 -7.88 -2.69 -21.70
N LYS A 280 -8.37 -1.45 -21.71
CA LYS A 280 -7.88 -0.41 -20.79
C LYS A 280 -8.21 -0.79 -19.35
N THR A 281 -7.31 -1.52 -18.70
CA THR A 281 -7.42 -1.91 -17.29
C THR A 281 -6.73 -0.85 -16.43
N THR A 282 -7.49 -0.27 -15.51
CA THR A 282 -6.96 0.56 -14.44
C THR A 282 -7.02 -0.22 -13.13
N TYR A 283 -6.05 -0.01 -12.24
CA TYR A 283 -6.13 -0.49 -10.86
C TYR A 283 -7.17 0.34 -10.12
N SER A 284 -8.44 0.03 -10.37
CA SER A 284 -9.58 0.63 -9.70
C SER A 284 -10.33 -0.43 -8.90
N PRO A 285 -9.90 -0.71 -7.66
CA PRO A 285 -10.59 -1.67 -6.82
C PRO A 285 -12.06 -1.25 -6.65
N LEU A 286 -12.97 -2.19 -6.92
CA LEU A 286 -14.42 -1.99 -6.92
C LEU A 286 -14.92 -0.79 -7.75
N ASN A 287 -14.12 -0.28 -8.70
CA ASN A 287 -14.36 0.96 -9.42
C ASN A 287 -14.59 2.20 -8.52
N MET A 288 -14.11 2.18 -7.26
CA MET A 288 -14.33 3.27 -6.30
C MET A 288 -13.26 4.35 -6.39
N CYS A 289 -11.99 3.96 -6.43
CA CYS A 289 -10.87 4.88 -6.52
C CYS A 289 -9.83 4.32 -7.50
N THR A 290 -9.05 5.19 -8.14
CA THR A 290 -7.90 4.76 -8.95
C THR A 290 -6.64 4.89 -8.10
N LEU A 291 -5.94 3.77 -7.87
CA LEU A 291 -4.70 3.73 -7.09
C LEU A 291 -3.60 4.46 -7.87
N SER A 292 -3.44 5.74 -7.55
CA SER A 292 -2.59 6.68 -8.26
C SER A 292 -2.02 7.71 -7.29
N ARG A 293 -0.91 8.37 -7.64
CA ARG A 293 -0.29 9.42 -6.81
C ARG A 293 -1.27 10.51 -6.34
N PRO A 294 -2.24 10.99 -7.16
CA PRO A 294 -3.27 11.91 -6.72
C PRO A 294 -4.05 11.45 -5.48
N LEU A 295 -4.34 10.15 -5.36
CA LEU A 295 -5.06 9.61 -4.20
C LEU A 295 -4.25 9.80 -2.91
N VAL A 296 -2.94 9.54 -2.95
CA VAL A 296 -2.04 9.74 -1.81
C VAL A 296 -1.99 11.21 -1.41
N ILE A 297 -1.90 12.12 -2.38
CA ILE A 297 -1.92 13.58 -2.13
C ILE A 297 -3.25 13.99 -1.49
N GLN A 298 -4.38 13.46 -1.96
CA GLN A 298 -5.70 13.73 -1.36
C GLN A 298 -5.79 13.25 0.09
N ILE A 299 -5.25 12.07 0.40
CA ILE A 299 -5.20 11.52 1.77
C ILE A 299 -4.37 12.43 2.67
N PHE A 300 -3.15 12.78 2.26
CA PHE A 300 -2.31 13.68 3.06
C PHE A 300 -2.88 15.09 3.19
N GLY A 301 -3.52 15.62 2.14
CA GLY A 301 -4.22 16.89 2.19
C GLY A 301 -5.36 16.88 3.22
N THR A 302 -6.19 15.84 3.19
CA THR A 302 -7.29 15.64 4.15
C THR A 302 -6.76 15.50 5.58
N LEU A 303 -5.72 14.71 5.77
CA LEU A 303 -5.05 14.53 7.06
C LEU A 303 -4.48 15.86 7.57
N LEU A 304 -3.80 16.63 6.74
CA LEU A 304 -3.22 17.92 7.12
C LEU A 304 -4.32 18.92 7.51
N THR A 305 -5.41 18.99 6.75
CA THR A 305 -6.58 19.81 7.08
C THR A 305 -7.16 19.40 8.43
N TYR A 306 -7.34 18.10 8.66
CA TYR A 306 -7.84 17.57 9.93
C TYR A 306 -6.92 17.92 11.11
N LEU A 307 -5.60 17.72 10.98
CA LEU A 307 -4.63 18.07 12.01
C LEU A 307 -4.62 19.58 12.29
N THR A 308 -4.77 20.41 11.26
CA THR A 308 -4.83 21.87 11.40
C THR A 308 -6.08 22.30 12.16
N ILE A 309 -7.23 21.68 11.88
CA ILE A 309 -8.49 21.92 12.62
C ILE A 309 -8.31 21.56 14.10
N ILE A 310 -7.72 20.40 14.40
CA ILE A 310 -7.46 19.98 15.79
C ILE A 310 -6.49 20.94 16.49
N LEU A 311 -5.42 21.36 15.83
CA LEU A 311 -4.45 22.30 16.41
C LEU A 311 -5.08 23.67 16.68
N THR A 312 -5.90 24.17 15.75
CA THR A 312 -6.52 25.50 15.84
C THR A 312 -7.63 25.52 16.89
N TYR A 313 -8.60 24.61 16.79
CA TYR A 313 -9.80 24.64 17.62
C TYR A 313 -9.71 23.76 18.87
N GLY A 314 -8.87 22.72 18.85
CA GLY A 314 -8.64 21.86 20.02
C GLY A 314 -7.81 22.55 21.11
N THR A 315 -7.07 23.62 20.79
CA THR A 315 -6.34 24.43 21.76
C THR A 315 -7.18 25.56 22.36
N GLU A 316 -8.11 26.15 21.60
CA GLU A 316 -8.98 27.25 22.05
C GLU A 316 -9.99 26.86 23.13
N THR A 317 -10.45 25.61 23.15
CA THR A 317 -11.28 25.10 24.26
C THR A 317 -10.59 25.12 25.63
N ASN A 318 -9.26 25.33 25.67
CA ASN A 318 -8.47 25.48 26.89
C ASN A 318 -8.32 26.94 27.37
N ALA A 319 -8.64 27.94 26.54
CA ALA A 319 -8.44 29.35 26.84
C ALA A 319 -9.42 29.91 27.91
N PRO A 320 -10.76 29.68 27.84
CA PRO A 320 -11.66 30.22 28.84
C PRO A 320 -11.50 29.54 30.20
N ALA A 321 -11.10 28.27 30.24
CA ALA A 321 -10.91 27.52 31.47
C ALA A 321 -9.73 28.03 32.32
N ARG A 322 -8.64 28.50 31.70
CA ARG A 322 -7.50 29.12 32.41
C ARG A 322 -7.82 30.53 32.92
N ALA A 323 -8.72 31.26 32.25
CA ALA A 323 -9.15 32.58 32.69
C ALA A 323 -10.02 32.55 33.97
N PHE A 324 -10.74 31.44 34.20
CA PHE A 324 -11.51 31.24 35.43
C PHE A 324 -10.65 30.79 36.62
N GLU A 325 -9.61 29.99 36.40
CA GLU A 325 -8.74 29.49 37.48
C GLU A 325 -7.85 30.59 38.08
N ASN A 326 -7.46 31.60 37.29
CA ASN A 326 -6.73 32.79 37.77
C ASN A 326 -7.61 33.80 38.54
N LYS A 327 -8.95 33.70 38.46
CA LYS A 327 -9.85 34.53 39.28
C LYS A 327 -10.12 33.92 40.66
N SER A 328 -10.04 32.60 40.79
CA SER A 328 -10.24 31.90 42.08
C SER A 328 -9.03 31.91 43.01
N THR A 329 -7.85 32.32 42.55
CA THR A 329 -6.64 32.53 43.38
C THR A 329 -6.43 33.97 43.83
N LEU A 330 -7.32 34.89 43.44
CA LEU A 330 -7.32 36.31 43.82
C LEU A 330 -8.46 36.68 44.79
N LEU A 331 -9.16 35.69 45.32
CA LEU A 331 -10.09 35.77 46.46
C LEU A 331 -9.60 34.78 47.51
#